data_AF-A0A7X9BH64-F1
#
_entry.id   AF-A0A7X9BH64-F1
#
_cell.length_a   1.000
_cell.length_b   1.000
_cell.length_c   1.000
_cell.angle_alpha   90.00
_cell.angle_beta   90.00
_cell.angle_gamma   90.00
#
_symmetry.space_group_name_H-M   'P 1'
#
loop_
_entity.id
_entity.type
_entity.pdbx_description
1 polymer ?
#
loop_
_entity_poly.entity_id
_entity_poly.type
_entity_poly.pdbx_seq_one_letter_code
_entity_poly.pdbx_strand_id
1 'polypeptide(L)'
;MTLNAAPQWRFSGEQGKANYERALREYPAQAIVDLAALRDNMRHLVEVCGGPGSGTAVMGVVKADAYGHGLIPSALAALAGGATWLGTAQAREALLLRKAGIG
;
A
#
# COMPACT_ATOMS: atom_id res chain seq x y z
N MET A 1 -24.89 11.56 -17.56
CA MET A 1 -24.51 10.15 -17.29
C MET A 1 -23.06 9.96 -17.70
N THR A 2 -22.13 9.88 -16.76
CA THR A 2 -20.75 9.47 -17.04
C THR A 2 -20.70 7.94 -16.97
N LEU A 3 -20.62 7.29 -18.13
CA LEU A 3 -20.42 5.84 -18.25
C LEU A 3 -18.98 5.52 -17.84
N ASN A 4 -18.74 5.36 -16.54
CA ASN A 4 -17.48 4.79 -16.06
C ASN A 4 -17.61 3.27 -16.14
N ALA A 5 -16.79 2.63 -17.00
CA ALA A 5 -16.73 1.18 -17.15
C ALA A 5 -15.97 0.49 -16.01
N ALA A 6 -15.35 1.26 -15.10
CA ALA A 6 -14.76 0.70 -13.90
C ALA A 6 -15.86 0.21 -12.95
N PRO A 7 -15.66 -0.94 -12.28
CA PRO A 7 -16.58 -1.40 -11.25
C PRO A 7 -16.80 -0.29 -10.19
N GLN A 8 -18.01 -0.23 -9.63
CA GLN A 8 -18.28 0.68 -8.51
C GLN A 8 -17.33 0.34 -7.35
N TRP A 9 -16.39 1.25 -7.08
CA TRP A 9 -15.44 1.08 -5.99
C TRP A 9 -16.17 1.06 -4.65
N ARG A 10 -16.00 -0.02 -3.88
CA ARG A 10 -16.46 -0.10 -2.50
C ARG A 10 -15.40 0.49 -1.60
N PHE A 11 -15.59 1.76 -1.22
CA PHE A 11 -14.70 2.41 -0.27
C PHE A 11 -14.89 1.85 1.13
N SER A 12 -13.80 1.74 1.89
CA SER A 12 -13.81 1.29 3.29
C SER A 12 -14.45 2.30 4.26
N GLY A 13 -14.76 3.51 3.81
CA GLY A 13 -15.45 4.53 4.58
C GLY A 13 -15.68 5.83 3.79
N GLU A 14 -16.39 6.77 4.41
CA GLU A 14 -16.76 8.06 3.80
C GLU A 14 -15.54 8.89 3.39
N GLN A 15 -14.47 8.87 4.20
CA GLN A 15 -13.24 9.60 3.88
C GLN A 15 -12.59 9.10 2.59
N GLY A 16 -12.62 7.79 2.32
CA GLY A 16 -12.09 7.20 1.09
C GLY A 16 -12.88 7.65 -0.14
N LYS A 17 -14.22 7.66 -0.02
CA LYS A 17 -15.11 8.17 -1.06
C LYS A 17 -14.87 9.67 -1.34
N ALA A 18 -14.76 10.49 -0.29
CA ALA A 18 -14.48 11.92 -0.42
C ALA A 18 -13.12 12.20 -1.08
N ASN A 19 -12.09 11.42 -0.75
CA ASN A 19 -10.77 11.52 -1.38
C ASN A 19 -10.85 11.21 -2.88
N TYR A 20 -11.57 10.15 -3.26
CA TYR A 20 -11.78 9.78 -4.66
C TYR A 20 -12.54 10.86 -5.44
N GLU A 21 -13.65 11.38 -4.88
CA GLU A 21 -14.42 12.45 -5.51
C GLU A 21 -13.61 13.74 -5.69
N ARG A 22 -12.73 14.06 -4.72
CA ARG A 22 -11.80 15.19 -4.85
C ARG A 22 -10.79 14.96 -5.98
N ALA A 23 -10.18 13.77 -6.04
CA ALA A 23 -9.20 13.44 -7.06
C ALA A 23 -9.77 13.56 -8.49
N LEU A 24 -11.02 13.12 -8.70
CA LEU A 24 -11.72 13.25 -9.97
C LEU A 24 -11.91 14.71 -10.44
N ARG A 25 -11.92 15.68 -9.52
CA ARG A 25 -12.03 17.12 -9.87
C ARG A 25 -10.71 17.74 -10.26
N GLU A 26 -9.59 17.14 -9.86
CA GLU A 26 -8.25 17.70 -10.06
C GLU A 26 -7.62 17.18 -11.34
N TYR A 27 -7.65 15.87 -11.57
CA TYR A 27 -7.19 15.25 -12.81
C TYR A 27 -8.05 14.04 -13.21
N PRO A 28 -8.34 13.86 -14.51
CA PRO A 28 -9.20 12.77 -14.97
C PRO A 28 -8.54 11.39 -14.89
N ALA A 29 -7.21 11.31 -14.99
CA ALA A 29 -6.45 10.06 -14.91
C ALA A 29 -6.12 9.72 -13.46
N GLN A 30 -6.41 8.49 -13.05
CA GLN A 30 -6.23 8.01 -11.67
C GLN A 30 -5.65 6.60 -11.67
N ALA A 31 -4.78 6.32 -10.70
CA ALA A 31 -4.38 4.97 -10.31
C ALA A 31 -5.07 4.63 -8.98
N ILE A 32 -5.91 3.59 -8.97
CA ILE A 32 -6.59 3.13 -7.76
C ILE A 32 -5.80 1.96 -7.18
N VAL A 33 -5.32 2.13 -5.95
CA VAL A 33 -4.52 1.11 -5.25
C VAL A 33 -5.37 0.48 -4.16
N ASP A 34 -5.55 -0.84 -4.24
CA ASP A 34 -6.21 -1.61 -3.19
C ASP A 34 -5.19 -2.05 -2.13
N LEU A 35 -5.23 -1.40 -0.97
CA LEU A 35 -4.34 -1.70 0.16
C LEU A 35 -4.70 -3.01 0.87
N ALA A 36 -5.95 -3.49 0.76
CA ALA A 36 -6.32 -4.80 1.28
C ALA A 36 -5.68 -5.91 0.43
N ALA A 37 -5.70 -5.75 -0.90
CA ALA A 37 -4.99 -6.64 -1.80
C ALA A 37 -3.47 -6.68 -1.51
N LEU A 38 -2.84 -5.52 -1.27
CA LEU A 38 -1.41 -5.47 -0.92
C LEU A 38 -1.12 -6.20 0.40
N ARG A 39 -1.93 -5.96 1.44
CA ARG A 39 -1.83 -6.64 2.74
C ARG A 39 -1.99 -8.15 2.59
N ASP A 40 -2.99 -8.60 1.85
CA ASP A 40 -3.31 -10.03 1.72
C ASP A 40 -2.27 -10.76 0.86
N ASN A 41 -1.74 -10.10 -0.18
CA ASN A 41 -0.59 -10.61 -0.93
C ASN A 41 0.63 -10.76 -0.02
N MET A 42 0.93 -9.77 0.83
CA MET A 42 2.05 -9.88 1.76
C MET A 42 1.84 -11.00 2.79
N ARG A 43 0.61 -11.16 3.32
CA ARG A 43 0.25 -12.28 4.20
C ARG A 43 0.54 -13.62 3.53
N HIS A 44 0.12 -13.77 2.28
CA HIS A 44 0.37 -14.98 1.52
C HIS A 44 1.88 -15.24 1.33
N LEU A 45 2.68 -14.21 1.04
CA LEU A 45 4.13 -14.35 0.94
C LEU A 45 4.76 -14.79 2.27
N VAL A 46 4.31 -14.23 3.39
CA VAL A 46 4.75 -14.64 4.73
C VAL A 46 4.42 -16.11 5.00
N GLU A 47 3.21 -16.57 4.63
CA GLU A 47 2.80 -17.97 4.75
C GLU A 47 3.67 -18.89 3.90
N VAL A 48 3.96 -18.51 2.64
CA VAL A 48 4.85 -19.27 1.75
C VAL A 48 6.28 -19.35 2.32
N CYS A 49 6.74 -18.35 3.07
CA CYS A 49 8.01 -18.36 3.79
C CYS A 49 7.96 -19.10 5.15
N GLY A 50 6.93 -19.91 5.40
CA GLY A 50 6.78 -20.72 6.62
C GLY A 50 5.99 -20.05 7.74
N GLY A 51 5.44 -18.86 7.50
CA GLY A 51 4.60 -18.13 8.45
C GLY A 51 5.37 -17.40 9.55
N PRO A 52 4.65 -16.69 10.45
CA PRO A 52 5.26 -15.82 11.47
C PRO A 52 6.20 -16.52 12.47
N GLY A 53 6.14 -17.84 12.58
CA GLY A 53 6.97 -18.64 13.49
C GLY A 53 8.17 -19.32 12.83
N SER A 54 8.39 -19.15 11.51
CA SER A 54 9.45 -19.89 10.80
C SER A 54 10.87 -19.42 11.11
N GLY A 55 11.02 -18.25 11.73
CA GLY A 55 12.31 -17.57 11.87
C GLY A 55 12.79 -16.88 10.59
N THR A 56 12.09 -17.04 9.46
CA THR A 56 12.41 -16.33 8.21
C THR A 56 11.72 -14.98 8.20
N ALA A 57 12.49 -13.89 8.20
CA ALA A 57 11.95 -12.54 8.04
C ALA A 57 11.58 -12.26 6.58
N VAL A 58 10.46 -11.55 6.38
CA VAL A 58 10.01 -11.09 5.06
C VAL A 58 10.12 -9.57 4.99
N MET A 59 10.68 -9.06 3.90
CA MET A 59 10.87 -7.64 3.65
C MET A 59 9.88 -7.12 2.61
N GLY A 60 9.05 -6.16 3.00
CA GLY A 60 8.23 -5.37 2.08
C GLY A 60 9.08 -4.32 1.37
N VAL A 61 9.42 -4.54 0.10
CA VAL A 61 10.20 -3.58 -0.68
C VAL A 61 9.27 -2.48 -1.21
N VAL A 62 9.51 -1.23 -0.79
CA VAL A 62 8.69 -0.04 -1.07
C VAL A 62 9.48 1.08 -1.77
N LYS A 63 10.55 0.72 -2.50
CA LYS A 63 11.30 1.67 -3.33
C LYS A 63 10.45 2.35 -4.41
N ALA A 64 10.90 3.49 -4.91
CA ALA A 64 10.26 4.27 -5.96
C ALA A 64 8.79 4.59 -5.63
N ASP A 65 8.57 5.14 -4.43
CA ASP A 65 7.23 5.44 -3.91
C ASP A 65 6.31 4.19 -3.89
N ALA A 66 6.84 3.08 -3.37
CA ALA A 66 6.23 1.75 -3.43
C ALA A 66 5.82 1.33 -4.85
N TYR A 67 6.76 1.41 -5.79
CA TYR A 67 6.52 1.10 -7.21
C TYR A 67 5.37 1.95 -7.81
N GLY A 68 5.21 3.19 -7.33
CA GLY A 68 4.14 4.11 -7.75
C GLY A 68 2.78 3.90 -7.06
N HIS A 69 2.69 3.00 -6.08
CA HIS A 69 1.45 2.75 -5.33
C HIS A 69 1.28 3.71 -4.14
N GLY A 70 2.30 4.51 -3.83
CA GLY A 70 2.37 5.42 -2.69
C GLY A 70 3.10 4.80 -1.51
N LEU A 71 4.16 5.48 -1.05
CA LEU A 71 5.13 4.97 -0.07
C LEU A 71 4.49 4.61 1.27
N ILE A 72 3.84 5.56 1.93
CA ILE A 72 3.34 5.40 3.31
C ILE A 72 2.21 4.37 3.38
N PRO A 73 1.14 4.47 2.56
CA PRO A 73 0.03 3.52 2.65
C PRO A 73 0.46 2.08 2.32
N SER A 74 1.33 1.90 1.32
CA SER A 74 1.83 0.59 0.92
C SER A 74 2.76 -0.03 1.97
N ALA A 75 3.61 0.78 2.61
CA ALA A 75 4.45 0.32 3.71
C ALA A 75 3.61 -0.19 4.89
N LEU A 76 2.57 0.55 5.28
CA LEU A 76 1.65 0.13 6.35
C LEU A 76 0.90 -1.15 5.97
N ALA A 77 0.45 -1.27 4.72
CA ALA A 77 -0.23 -2.48 4.24
C ALA A 77 0.71 -3.71 4.24
N ALA A 78 1.97 -3.54 3.84
CA ALA A 78 2.97 -4.61 3.92
C ALA A 78 3.22 -5.05 5.38
N LEU A 79 3.39 -4.11 6.31
CA LEU A 79 3.54 -4.41 7.74
C LEU A 79 2.30 -5.11 8.30
N ALA A 80 1.10 -4.66 7.95
CA ALA A 80 -0.16 -5.30 8.35
C ALA A 80 -0.35 -6.70 7.75
N GLY A 81 0.33 -6.99 6.64
CA GLY A 81 0.43 -8.32 6.04
C GLY A 81 1.46 -9.23 6.71
N GLY A 82 2.27 -8.72 7.65
CA GLY A 82 3.24 -9.51 8.40
C GLY A 82 4.69 -9.36 7.93
N ALA A 83 4.98 -8.45 6.99
CA ALA A 83 6.37 -8.07 6.74
C ALA A 83 6.98 -7.51 8.03
N THR A 84 8.19 -7.94 8.37
CA THR A 84 8.91 -7.47 9.58
C THR A 84 10.00 -6.45 9.23
N TRP A 85 10.28 -6.30 7.94
CA TRP A 85 11.23 -5.32 7.41
C TRP A 85 10.62 -4.54 6.24
N LEU A 86 11.14 -3.33 6.04
CA LEU A 86 10.86 -2.52 4.85
C LEU A 86 12.17 -2.24 4.10
N GLY A 87 12.13 -2.40 2.77
CA GLY A 87 13.26 -2.14 1.88
C GLY A 87 13.00 -0.90 1.03
N THR A 88 13.92 0.07 1.03
CA THR A 88 13.89 1.24 0.13
C THR A 88 15.12 1.25 -0.77
N ALA A 89 15.09 2.01 -1.87
CA ALA A 89 16.27 2.13 -2.74
C ALA A 89 17.20 3.25 -2.29
N GLN A 90 16.65 4.31 -1.69
CA GLN A 90 17.42 5.49 -1.30
C GLN A 90 17.08 5.96 0.11
N ALA A 91 18.07 6.51 0.81
CA ALA A 91 17.91 7.01 2.18
C ALA A 91 16.78 8.02 2.34
N ARG A 92 16.51 8.84 1.31
CA ARG A 92 15.40 9.81 1.33
C ARG A 92 14.03 9.14 1.57
N GLU A 93 13.81 7.95 1.01
CA GLU A 93 12.56 7.20 1.15
C GLU A 93 12.46 6.63 2.57
N ALA A 94 13.56 6.08 3.09
CA ALA A 94 13.63 5.61 4.48
C ALA A 94 13.37 6.74 5.49
N LEU A 95 13.91 7.94 5.25
CA LEU A 95 13.68 9.10 6.11
C LEU A 95 12.23 9.58 6.08
N LEU A 96 11.53 9.46 4.94
CA LEU A 96 10.10 9.74 4.86
C LEU A 96 9.28 8.75 5.70
N LEU A 97 9.61 7.46 5.66
CA LEU A 97 8.99 6.45 6.52
C LEU A 97 9.20 6.77 8.00
N ARG A 98 10.43 7.13 8.40
CA ARG A 98 10.75 7.53 9.77
C ARG A 98 9.99 8.76 10.24
N LYS A 99 9.88 9.79 9.39
CA LYS A 99 9.07 10.99 9.69
C LYS A 99 7.59 10.66 9.89
N ALA A 100 7.09 9.60 9.24
CA ALA A 100 5.74 9.10 9.43
C ALA A 100 5.58 8.16 10.66
N GLY A 101 6.64 7.99 11.47
CA GLY A 101 6.62 7.10 12.64
C GLY A 101 6.74 5.62 12.32
N ILE A 102 7.19 5.26 11.10
CA ILE A 102 7.33 3.87 10.68
C ILE A 102 8.76 3.37 10.94
N GLY A 103 8.82 2.44 11.89
CA GLY A 103 9.95 1.58 12.29
C GLY A 103 11.02 2.23 13.15
#